data_AF-A0A329XQ61-F1
#
_entry.id   AF-A0A329XQ61-F1
#
_cell.length_a   1.000
_cell.length_b   1.000
_cell.length_c   1.000
_cell.angle_alpha   90.00
_cell.angle_beta   90.00
_cell.angle_gamma   90.00
#
_symmetry.space_group_name_H-M   'P 1'
#
loop_
_entity.id
_entity.type
_entity.pdbx_description
1 polymer ?
#
loop_
_entity_poly.entity_id
_entity_poly.type
_entity_poly.pdbx_seq_one_letter_code
_entity_poly.pdbx_strand_id
1 'polypeptide(L)'
;MWRQHKPENGLHPAKIADILELLRSMTEARDGHAGQVLVNTHSPYLVQDAMQDHADDVLCAVPWRRRDADGRITESVTFNPLPGTWRSEQWERSDDRPRSSAPVSRSKLFAFLYNPSEPEETDE
;
A
#
# COMPACT_ATOMS: atom_id res chain seq x y z
N MET A 1 -14.31 -27.77 15.16
CA MET A 1 -13.99 -26.45 15.75
C MET A 1 -12.50 -26.24 15.59
N TRP A 2 -12.04 -25.49 14.59
CA TRP A 2 -10.61 -25.26 14.36
C TRP A 2 -10.31 -23.78 14.53
N ARG A 3 -9.47 -23.45 15.52
CA ARG A 3 -8.85 -22.12 15.65
C ARG A 3 -7.89 -21.96 14.48
N GLN A 4 -8.22 -21.03 13.59
CA GLN A 4 -7.33 -20.63 12.51
C GLN A 4 -6.19 -19.80 13.11
N HIS A 5 -5.05 -20.44 13.36
CA HIS A 5 -3.79 -19.75 13.52
C HIS A 5 -3.33 -19.40 12.10
N LYS A 6 -3.67 -18.21 11.59
CA LYS A 6 -3.11 -17.72 10.32
C LYS A 6 -1.61 -17.42 10.58
N PRO A 7 -0.65 -18.21 10.04
CA PRO A 7 0.77 -18.14 10.41
C PRO A 7 1.62 -17.26 9.47
N GLU A 8 1.02 -16.35 8.71
CA GLU A 8 1.74 -15.51 7.75
C GLU A 8 2.06 -14.17 8.46
N ASN A 9 3.23 -13.86 9.01
CA ASN A 9 4.61 -14.15 8.60
C ASN A 9 5.61 -13.97 9.77
N GLY A 10 5.62 -14.83 10.80
CA GLY A 10 6.72 -14.95 11.80
C GLY A 10 7.15 -13.71 12.64
N LEU A 11 6.67 -12.52 12.33
CA LEU A 11 7.00 -11.27 12.99
C LEU A 11 5.93 -10.99 14.04
N HIS A 12 6.33 -11.13 15.29
CA HIS A 12 5.49 -10.76 16.42
C HIS A 12 5.13 -9.26 16.30
N PRO A 13 3.87 -8.84 16.57
CA PRO A 13 3.48 -7.43 16.47
C PRO A 13 4.41 -6.47 17.22
N ALA A 14 4.91 -6.90 18.38
CA ALA A 14 5.90 -6.15 19.17
C ALA A 14 7.28 -5.95 18.50
N LYS A 15 7.52 -6.54 17.32
CA LYS A 15 8.75 -6.40 16.53
C LYS A 15 8.57 -5.57 15.26
N ILE A 16 7.33 -5.18 14.94
CA ILE A 16 7.04 -4.43 13.71
C ILE A 16 7.70 -3.05 13.76
N ALA A 17 7.57 -2.33 14.88
CA ALA A 17 8.22 -1.04 15.08
C ALA A 17 9.75 -1.13 14.93
N ASP A 18 10.39 -2.09 15.62
CA ASP A 18 11.85 -2.34 15.51
C ASP A 18 12.29 -2.57 14.05
N ILE A 19 11.47 -3.27 13.27
CA ILE A 19 11.78 -3.58 11.87
C ILE A 19 11.60 -2.36 10.97
N LEU A 20 10.53 -1.57 11.18
CA LEU A 20 10.35 -0.33 10.44
C LEU A 20 11.49 0.65 10.73
N GLU A 21 11.94 0.76 11.97
CA GLU A 21 13.10 1.57 12.35
C GLU A 21 14.37 1.10 11.62
N LEU A 22 14.64 -0.22 11.62
CA LEU A 22 15.76 -0.79 10.88
C LEU A 22 15.69 -0.47 9.39
N LEU A 23 14.55 -0.71 8.75
CA LEU A 23 14.35 -0.44 7.32
C LEU A 23 14.53 1.05 6.99
N ARG A 24 14.11 1.95 7.89
CA ARG A 24 14.31 3.41 7.75
C ARG A 24 15.77 3.79 7.87
N SER A 25 16.52 3.23 8.81
CA SER A 25 17.97 3.48 8.91
C SER A 25 18.72 3.08 7.63
N MET A 26 18.21 2.10 6.88
CA MET A 26 18.79 1.71 5.59
C MET A 26 18.55 2.73 4.47
N THR A 27 17.65 3.71 4.65
CA THR A 27 17.42 4.81 3.71
C THR A 27 18.40 5.97 3.88
N GLU A 28 19.17 5.97 4.97
CA GLU A 28 20.19 6.99 5.21
C GLU A 28 21.20 6.99 4.06
N ALA A 29 21.56 8.20 3.62
CA ALA A 29 22.48 8.35 2.50
C ALA A 29 23.85 7.77 2.85
N ARG A 30 24.37 6.91 1.98
CA ARG A 30 25.71 6.32 2.10
C ARG A 30 26.58 6.79 0.95
N ASP A 31 27.77 7.26 1.28
CA ASP A 31 28.76 7.74 0.30
C ASP A 31 28.18 8.77 -0.68
N GLY A 32 27.32 9.66 -0.20
CA GLY A 32 26.67 10.71 -1.01
C GLY A 32 25.49 10.25 -1.86
N HIS A 33 25.05 9.00 -1.76
CA HIS A 33 23.92 8.46 -2.52
C HIS A 33 22.71 8.27 -1.60
N ALA A 34 21.54 8.77 -2.02
CA ALA A 34 20.29 8.54 -1.29
C ALA A 34 19.92 7.05 -1.29
N GLY A 35 19.57 6.51 -0.13
CA GLY A 35 19.08 5.13 0.01
C GLY A 35 17.57 5.07 -0.18
N GLN A 36 17.09 4.05 -0.90
CA GLN A 36 15.67 3.75 -0.99
C GLN A 36 15.43 2.27 -0.67
N VAL A 37 14.46 2.01 0.20
CA VAL A 37 13.99 0.66 0.52
C VAL A 37 12.52 0.56 0.10
N LEU A 38 12.21 -0.39 -0.78
CA LEU A 38 10.84 -0.71 -1.16
C LEU A 38 10.40 -1.98 -0.43
N VAL A 39 9.34 -1.87 0.35
CA VAL A 39 8.75 -3.00 1.08
C VAL A 39 7.38 -3.28 0.49
N ASN A 40 7.20 -4.48 -0.07
CA ASN A 40 5.88 -4.99 -0.38
C ASN A 40 5.38 -5.81 0.81
N THR A 41 4.16 -5.54 1.28
CA THR A 41 3.57 -6.23 2.42
C THR A 41 2.09 -6.44 2.22
N HIS A 42 1.59 -7.57 2.72
CA HIS A 42 0.17 -7.83 2.94
C HIS A 42 -0.22 -7.74 4.42
N SER A 43 0.72 -7.40 5.31
CA SER A 43 0.47 -7.33 6.76
C SER A 43 -0.28 -6.05 7.10
N PRO A 44 -1.54 -6.11 7.57
CA PRO A 44 -2.27 -4.92 8.00
C PRO A 44 -1.60 -4.26 9.21
N TYR A 45 -0.89 -5.03 10.05
CA TYR A 45 -0.19 -4.51 11.22
C TYR A 45 1.01 -3.63 10.84
N LEU A 46 1.80 -4.04 9.82
CA LEU A 46 2.92 -3.23 9.34
C LEU A 46 2.42 -1.92 8.71
N VAL A 47 1.33 -2.00 7.96
CA VAL A 47 0.70 -0.82 7.35
C VAL A 47 0.14 0.12 8.42
N GLN A 48 -0.54 -0.40 9.46
CA GLN A 48 -1.03 0.40 10.59
C GLN A 48 0.11 1.13 11.29
N ASP A 49 1.21 0.46 11.58
CA ASP A 49 2.36 1.03 12.27
C ASP A 49 3.05 2.10 11.42
N ALA A 50 3.28 1.82 10.12
CA ALA A 50 3.83 2.81 9.18
C ALA A 50 2.94 4.05 9.04
N MET A 51 1.61 3.90 9.11
CA MET A 51 0.67 5.00 9.02
C MET A 51 0.66 5.93 10.24
N GLN A 52 1.16 5.51 11.40
CA GLN A 52 1.12 6.34 12.61
C GLN A 52 1.90 7.63 12.45
N ASP A 53 3.14 7.53 11.98
CA ASP A 53 4.06 8.68 11.86
C ASP A 53 4.47 8.96 10.41
N HIS A 54 4.19 8.04 9.48
CA HIS A 54 4.75 8.06 8.13
C HIS A 54 3.75 7.60 7.06
N ALA A 55 2.51 8.07 7.15
CA ALA A 55 1.46 7.76 6.18
C ALA A 55 1.85 8.09 4.72
N ASP A 56 2.70 9.09 4.52
CA ASP A 56 3.24 9.47 3.20
C ASP A 56 4.13 8.39 2.55
N ASP A 57 4.65 7.43 3.31
CA ASP A 57 5.49 6.34 2.80
C ASP A 57 4.66 5.15 2.28
N VAL A 58 3.36 5.14 2.55
CA VAL A 58 2.47 4.03 2.21
C VAL A 58 1.84 4.25 0.83
N LEU A 59 2.05 3.28 -0.05
CA LEU A 59 1.35 3.17 -1.33
C LEU A 59 0.56 1.85 -1.35
N CYS A 60 -0.68 1.91 -1.82
CA CYS A 60 -1.51 0.73 -1.97
C CYS A 60 -1.44 0.22 -3.41
N ALA A 61 -1.17 -1.07 -3.58
CA ALA A 61 -1.36 -1.76 -4.85
C ALA A 61 -2.85 -1.85 -5.17
N VAL A 62 -3.29 -1.15 -6.22
CA VAL A 62 -4.67 -1.13 -6.70
C VAL A 62 -4.71 -1.80 -8.07
N PRO A 63 -5.46 -2.91 -8.23
CA PRO A 63 -5.70 -3.50 -9.53
C PRO A 63 -6.35 -2.51 -10.48
N TRP A 64 -5.85 -2.47 -11.71
CA TRP A 64 -6.29 -1.58 -12.76
C TRP A 64 -6.62 -2.42 -13.99
N ARG A 65 -7.84 -2.26 -14.52
CA ARG A 65 -8.26 -2.92 -15.75
C ARG A 65 -8.76 -1.88 -16.74
N ARG A 66 -8.14 -1.84 -17.92
CA ARG A 66 -8.51 -0.92 -19.00
C ARG A 66 -8.87 -1.72 -20.24
N ARG A 67 -9.94 -1.28 -20.92
CA ARG A 67 -10.21 -1.71 -22.28
C ARG A 67 -9.50 -0.76 -23.24
N ASP A 68 -8.64 -1.29 -24.08
CA ASP A 68 -7.93 -0.55 -25.12
C ASP A 68 -8.82 -0.31 -26.35
N ALA A 69 -8.38 0.57 -27.23
CA ALA A 69 -9.14 0.97 -28.42
C ALA A 69 -9.38 -0.20 -29.40
N ASP A 70 -8.54 -1.24 -29.36
CA ASP A 70 -8.67 -2.46 -30.15
C ASP A 70 -9.56 -3.53 -29.48
N GLY A 71 -10.18 -3.20 -28.34
CA GLY A 71 -11.05 -4.10 -27.58
C GLY A 71 -10.32 -5.03 -26.62
N ARG A 72 -8.98 -5.03 -26.59
CA ARG A 72 -8.22 -5.81 -25.61
C ARG A 72 -8.44 -5.29 -24.21
N ILE A 73 -8.39 -6.20 -23.24
CA ILE A 73 -8.39 -5.87 -21.83
C ILE A 73 -6.95 -6.00 -21.34
N THR A 74 -6.42 -4.91 -20.79
CA THR A 74 -5.13 -4.91 -20.09
C THR A 74 -5.36 -4.78 -18.61
N GLU A 75 -4.71 -5.68 -17.87
CA GLU A 75 -4.65 -5.65 -16.42
C GLU A 75 -3.26 -5.16 -15.99
N SER A 76 -3.24 -4.26 -15.04
CA SER A 76 -2.04 -3.75 -14.40
C SER A 76 -2.30 -3.45 -12.94
N VAL A 77 -1.25 -3.09 -12.21
CA VAL A 77 -1.36 -2.62 -10.83
C VAL A 77 -0.84 -1.19 -10.78
N THR A 78 -1.59 -0.32 -10.13
CA THR A 78 -1.15 1.03 -9.82
C THR A 78 -0.84 1.16 -8.34
N PHE A 79 0.08 2.06 -8.00
CA PHE A 79 0.48 2.31 -6.62
C PHE A 79 -0.07 3.65 -6.17
N ASN A 80 -1.21 3.60 -5.49
CA ASN A 80 -2.01 4.76 -5.17
C ASN A 80 -1.66 5.27 -3.76
N PRO A 81 -1.55 6.60 -3.55
CA PRO A 81 -1.21 7.16 -2.26
C PRO A 81 -2.38 7.08 -1.27
N LEU A 82 -2.07 7.23 0.02
CA LEU A 82 -3.10 7.49 1.02
C LEU A 82 -3.65 8.92 0.88
N PRO A 83 -4.93 9.16 1.21
CA PRO A 83 -5.53 10.48 1.15
C PRO A 83 -4.98 11.38 2.27
N GLY A 84 -4.77 12.66 1.97
CA GLY A 84 -4.22 13.63 2.93
C GLY A 84 -2.71 13.52 3.14
N THR A 85 -2.01 12.83 2.24
CA THR A 85 -0.54 12.78 2.15
C THR A 85 -0.03 13.80 1.14
N TRP A 86 1.22 14.23 1.24
CA TRP A 86 1.81 15.11 0.21
C TRP A 86 1.78 14.45 -1.18
N ARG A 87 1.83 13.12 -1.23
CA ARG A 87 1.71 12.33 -2.47
C ARG A 87 0.32 12.44 -3.11
N SER A 88 -0.73 12.62 -2.31
CA SER A 88 -2.09 12.83 -2.82
C SER A 88 -2.33 14.24 -3.36
N GLU A 89 -1.58 15.24 -2.89
CA GLU A 89 -1.79 16.64 -3.28
C GLU A 89 -1.65 16.88 -4.79
N GLN A 90 -0.68 16.22 -5.44
CA GLN A 90 -0.49 16.39 -6.88
C GLN A 90 -1.74 15.95 -7.66
N TRP A 91 -2.35 14.84 -7.25
CA TRP A 91 -3.59 14.36 -7.86
C TRP A 91 -4.76 15.30 -7.59
N GLU A 92 -4.87 15.82 -6.36
CA GLU A 92 -5.94 16.75 -5.95
C GLU A 92 -5.92 18.06 -6.73
N ARG A 93 -4.71 18.56 -7.02
CA ARG A 93 -4.47 19.78 -7.81
C ARG A 93 -4.57 19.55 -9.33
N SER A 94 -4.59 18.31 -9.78
CA SER A 94 -4.65 17.98 -11.21
C SER A 94 -6.07 18.13 -11.74
N ASP A 95 -6.21 18.72 -12.93
CA ASP A 95 -7.51 18.86 -13.59
C ASP A 95 -8.04 17.52 -14.14
N ASP A 96 -7.14 16.67 -14.61
CA ASP A 96 -7.45 15.37 -15.24
C ASP A 96 -7.70 14.24 -14.23
N ARG A 97 -7.24 14.40 -12.98
CA ARG A 97 -7.43 13.47 -11.84
C ARG A 97 -7.27 12.01 -12.25
N PRO A 98 -6.10 11.61 -12.77
CA PRO A 98 -5.93 10.29 -13.37
C PRO A 98 -6.15 9.21 -12.33
N ARG A 99 -6.98 8.22 -12.67
CA ARG A 99 -7.36 7.17 -11.72
C ARG A 99 -6.18 6.28 -11.30
N SER A 100 -5.12 6.25 -12.11
CA SER A 100 -3.86 5.54 -11.83
C SER A 100 -3.04 6.11 -10.67
N SER A 101 -3.34 7.31 -10.19
CA SER A 101 -2.73 7.90 -8.99
C SER A 101 -3.76 8.45 -8.01
N ALA A 102 -5.03 8.09 -8.18
CA ALA A 102 -6.10 8.53 -7.30
C ALA A 102 -5.88 8.04 -5.87
N PRO A 103 -5.96 8.89 -4.84
CA PRO A 103 -5.82 8.47 -3.46
C PRO A 103 -6.79 7.35 -3.10
N VAL A 104 -6.33 6.39 -2.31
CA VAL A 104 -7.18 5.26 -1.89
C VAL A 104 -8.30 5.77 -0.98
N SER A 105 -9.52 5.25 -1.18
CA SER A 105 -10.63 5.63 -0.31
C SER A 105 -10.42 5.11 1.12
N ARG A 106 -10.84 5.89 2.12
CA ARG A 106 -10.77 5.47 3.53
C ARG A 106 -11.48 4.13 3.77
N SER A 107 -12.58 3.87 3.06
CA SER A 107 -13.30 2.60 3.15
C SER A 107 -12.50 1.41 2.63
N LYS A 108 -11.78 1.56 1.50
CA LYS A 108 -10.94 0.48 0.94
C LYS A 108 -9.74 0.20 1.86
N LEU A 109 -9.14 1.25 2.42
CA LEU A 109 -8.08 1.12 3.42
C LEU A 109 -8.58 0.43 4.69
N PHE A 110 -9.74 0.84 5.21
CA PHE A 110 -10.37 0.23 6.37
C PHE A 110 -10.69 -1.26 6.14
N ALA A 111 -11.21 -1.61 4.95
CA ALA A 111 -11.45 -3.00 4.58
C ALA A 111 -10.17 -3.84 4.63
N PHE A 112 -9.07 -3.34 4.07
CA PHE A 112 -7.76 -4.01 4.14
C PHE A 112 -7.26 -4.18 5.58
N LEU A 113 -7.42 -3.15 6.43
CA LEU A 113 -6.90 -3.16 7.79
C LEU A 113 -7.68 -4.04 8.78
N TYR A 114 -8.99 -4.16 8.60
CA TYR A 114 -9.87 -4.79 9.59
C TYR A 114 -10.64 -6.01 9.09
N ASN A 115 -10.67 -6.25 7.77
CA ASN A 115 -11.25 -7.45 7.18
C ASN A 115 -10.28 -8.09 6.18
N PRO A 116 -9.19 -8.75 6.64
CA PRO A 116 -8.18 -9.35 5.78
C PRO A 116 -8.66 -10.61 5.02
N SER A 117 -9.98 -10.79 4.87
CA SER A 117 -10.60 -11.96 4.26
C SER A 117 -10.70 -11.77 2.74
N GLU A 118 -9.72 -12.35 2.03
CA GLU A 118 -9.60 -12.66 0.60
C GLU A 118 -9.89 -11.54 -0.43
N PRO A 119 -9.14 -11.49 -1.56
CA PRO A 119 -9.47 -10.58 -2.64
C PRO A 119 -10.94 -10.80 -3.05
N GLU A 120 -11.70 -9.72 -3.20
CA GLU A 120 -12.93 -9.78 -4.00
C GLU A 120 -12.51 -10.29 -5.38
N GLU A 121 -12.79 -11.57 -5.67
CA GLU A 121 -12.97 -12.01 -7.03
C GLU A 121 -14.07 -11.12 -7.59
N THR A 122 -13.67 -10.13 -8.39
CA THR A 122 -14.63 -9.37 -9.18
C THR A 122 -15.22 -10.36 -10.19
N ASP A 123 -16.49 -10.71 -9.98
CA ASP A 123 -17.30 -11.55 -10.85
C ASP A 123 -17.07 -11.25 -12.34
N GLU A 124 -17.09 -12.34 -13.13
CA GLU A 124 -16.90 -12.46 -14.58
C GLU A 124 -17.61 -11.40 -15.44
#